data_AF-A0A820XLZ3-F1
#
_entry.id   AF-A0A820XLZ3-F1
#
_cell.length_a   1.000
_cell.length_b   1.000
_cell.length_c   1.000
_cell.angle_alpha   90.00
_cell.angle_beta   90.00
_cell.angle_gamma   90.00
#
_symmetry.space_group_name_H-M   'P 1'
#
loop_
_entity.id
_entity.type
_entity.pdbx_description
1 polymer ?
#
loop_
_entity_poly.entity_id
_entity_poly.type
_entity_poly.pdbx_seq_one_letter_code
_entity_poly.pdbx_strand_id
1 'polypeptide(L)'
;MSELTKHLKDVISSLIEDEWNSFKDGVTTLICIQLLSQTFNKSNTHPLELLLNASIQAERLDIVERVLKFIKNIKGDENIPDLMWCATKVVPALAQLDSFINRLSSHFDDAVTQNHFYINHENIMFLLNFLRNTSSDGTNPDLKTIRSIIDSSVPLRNKIKEYMLTLNATMDDFNSIRNIFILSIESSVFFHVKTKEFLHKLLTNGSNPRSVEFYRRWFLAFMAPDTKKQSIVNNDEFKELLKVWTTCFAHHPDSIVKIIKEIDVFISAIGDHPCSAHFIEHMVDLCFQQKSIIEKIENSVLLVQSQKFLNEFKFKYQTNVVKAYPNNLKELTNSNNPLSILIKIDQETKYQNAFLRELIQMAFKDIKIQDDEILQDTFYQPNETTFTYTVLFNPSFKTTPIRQYIVDKLLAQSLYWEDTGLRADEVWTWTKYSKAQRAVADKVWEHIGVVSTKKLEIDKLINTENDKMQEKLKITNMIPSCLDIYCSNATDKQYYKDLLHDITNSFTDKIVRAVVIPEEIEKFVPIAKRLDPYSKSNVWHLFREQQSACK
;
A
#
# COMPACT_ATOMS: atom_id res chain seq x y z
N MET A 1 -22.71 -40.79 19.81
CA MET A 1 -23.81 -40.96 20.79
C MET A 1 -23.66 -42.17 21.72
N SER A 2 -23.11 -43.32 21.29
CA SER A 2 -22.95 -44.51 22.15
C SER A 2 -21.72 -44.52 23.08
N GLU A 3 -20.66 -43.74 22.78
CA GLU A 3 -19.49 -43.62 23.67
C GLU A 3 -19.70 -42.60 24.80
N LEU A 4 -20.47 -41.54 24.55
CA LEU A 4 -20.84 -40.54 25.58
C LEU A 4 -21.74 -41.14 26.68
N THR A 5 -22.62 -42.08 26.31
CA THR A 5 -23.46 -42.83 27.26
C THR A 5 -22.68 -43.85 28.08
N LYS A 6 -21.52 -44.31 27.57
CA LYS A 6 -20.64 -45.26 28.25
C LYS A 6 -19.81 -44.56 29.33
N HIS A 7 -19.22 -43.42 29.02
CA HIS A 7 -18.49 -42.59 29.99
C HIS A 7 -19.37 -41.99 31.08
N LEU A 8 -20.61 -41.60 30.77
CA LEU A 8 -21.54 -41.11 31.79
C LEU A 8 -21.93 -42.22 32.79
N LYS A 9 -22.07 -43.46 32.32
CA LYS A 9 -22.34 -44.64 33.17
C LYS A 9 -21.19 -44.94 34.13
N ASP A 10 -19.96 -44.83 33.65
CA ASP A 10 -18.76 -45.11 34.42
C ASP A 10 -18.48 -44.02 35.47
N VAL A 11 -18.75 -42.74 35.13
CA VAL A 11 -18.65 -41.60 36.08
C VAL A 11 -19.74 -41.66 37.15
N ILE A 12 -20.96 -42.09 36.80
CA ILE A 12 -22.09 -42.18 37.73
C ILE A 12 -21.94 -43.36 38.70
N SER A 13 -21.33 -44.46 38.28
CA SER A 13 -21.09 -45.63 39.13
C SER A 13 -19.88 -45.50 40.06
N SER A 14 -19.08 -44.44 39.90
CA SER A 14 -17.93 -44.13 40.75
C SER A 14 -18.21 -43.09 41.85
N LEU A 15 -19.42 -42.53 41.93
CA LEU A 15 -19.76 -41.50 42.92
C LEU A 15 -19.98 -42.13 44.30
N ILE A 16 -19.30 -41.60 45.32
CA ILE A 16 -19.61 -41.93 46.72
C ILE A 16 -20.91 -41.24 47.16
N GLU A 17 -21.53 -41.72 48.24
CA GLU A 17 -22.91 -41.39 48.63
C GLU A 17 -23.19 -39.88 48.76
N ASP A 18 -22.22 -39.09 49.24
CA ASP A 18 -22.32 -37.63 49.34
C ASP A 18 -22.20 -36.91 47.98
N GLU A 19 -21.40 -37.46 47.06
CA GLU A 19 -21.27 -36.97 45.68
C GLU A 19 -22.50 -37.34 44.86
N TRP A 20 -23.10 -38.51 45.13
CA TRP A 20 -24.37 -38.92 44.54
C TRP A 20 -25.50 -37.98 44.98
N ASN A 21 -25.59 -37.62 46.27
CA ASN A 21 -26.58 -36.68 46.78
C ASN A 21 -26.42 -35.27 46.17
N SER A 22 -25.18 -34.80 46.00
CA SER A 22 -24.91 -33.49 45.40
C SER A 22 -25.16 -33.45 43.89
N PHE A 23 -24.76 -34.51 43.16
CA PHE A 23 -25.06 -34.70 41.75
C PHE A 23 -26.57 -34.77 41.51
N LYS A 24 -27.28 -35.46 42.39
CA LYS A 24 -28.74 -35.62 42.39
C LYS A 24 -29.49 -34.31 42.60
N ASP A 25 -29.06 -33.47 43.52
CA ASP A 25 -29.67 -32.16 43.76
C ASP A 25 -29.38 -31.16 42.63
N GLY A 26 -28.17 -31.21 42.05
CA GLY A 26 -27.80 -30.43 40.86
C GLY A 26 -28.59 -30.84 39.61
N VAL A 27 -28.75 -32.13 39.36
CA VAL A 27 -29.56 -32.67 38.25
C VAL A 27 -31.05 -32.38 38.46
N THR A 28 -31.56 -32.49 39.68
CA THR A 28 -32.95 -32.12 40.01
C THR A 28 -33.20 -30.64 39.75
N THR A 29 -32.27 -29.78 40.15
CA THR A 29 -32.33 -28.33 39.92
C THR A 29 -32.27 -27.99 38.43
N LEU A 30 -31.37 -28.62 37.67
CA LEU A 30 -31.27 -28.46 36.22
C LEU A 30 -32.51 -28.96 35.49
N ILE A 31 -33.07 -30.11 35.88
CA ILE A 31 -34.32 -30.64 35.31
C ILE A 31 -35.50 -29.71 35.63
N CYS A 32 -35.56 -29.14 36.84
CA CYS A 32 -36.55 -28.12 37.18
C CYS A 32 -36.38 -26.84 36.34
N ILE A 33 -35.16 -26.34 36.18
CA ILE A 33 -34.85 -25.18 35.31
C ILE A 33 -35.23 -25.48 33.86
N GLN A 34 -34.99 -26.70 33.39
CA GLN A 34 -35.23 -27.12 32.00
C GLN A 34 -36.73 -27.36 31.73
N LEU A 35 -37.47 -27.94 32.69
CA LEU A 35 -38.94 -28.04 32.67
C LEU A 35 -39.60 -26.64 32.70
N LEU A 36 -39.04 -25.70 33.46
CA LEU A 36 -39.50 -24.31 33.47
C LEU A 36 -39.18 -23.59 32.15
N SER A 37 -38.06 -23.92 31.51
CA SER A 37 -37.63 -23.32 30.22
C SER A 37 -38.45 -23.77 29.00
N GLN A 38 -38.99 -25.00 28.99
CA GLN A 38 -39.71 -25.56 27.83
C GLN A 38 -41.22 -25.26 27.76
N THR A 39 -41.79 -24.56 28.75
CA THR A 39 -43.14 -23.97 28.59
C THR A 39 -43.19 -22.89 27.48
N PHE A 40 -42.03 -22.50 26.92
CA PHE A 40 -41.90 -21.44 25.92
C PHE A 40 -41.44 -21.88 24.51
N ASN A 41 -41.14 -23.16 24.25
CA ASN A 41 -40.81 -23.61 22.90
C ASN A 41 -41.50 -24.93 22.52
N LYS A 42 -42.38 -24.87 21.51
CA LYS A 42 -42.98 -26.04 20.85
C LYS A 42 -41.94 -26.72 19.95
N SER A 43 -41.10 -27.60 20.51
CA SER A 43 -40.37 -28.56 19.69
C SER A 43 -40.20 -29.90 20.40
N ASN A 44 -40.45 -30.96 19.63
CA ASN A 44 -40.72 -32.33 20.06
C ASN A 44 -39.50 -33.08 20.60
N THR A 45 -39.23 -32.93 21.89
CA THR A 45 -38.57 -34.00 22.66
C THR A 45 -39.07 -33.90 24.09
N HIS A 46 -39.89 -34.87 24.50
CA HIS A 46 -40.66 -34.79 25.73
C HIS A 46 -39.70 -34.90 26.93
N PRO A 47 -39.67 -33.95 27.89
CA PRO A 47 -38.90 -34.08 29.13
C PRO A 47 -39.32 -35.30 29.95
N LEU A 48 -40.58 -35.74 29.81
CA LEU A 48 -41.06 -37.02 30.33
C LEU A 48 -40.23 -38.20 29.80
N GLU A 49 -39.71 -38.13 28.59
CA GLU A 49 -38.93 -39.19 27.95
C GLU A 49 -37.49 -39.25 28.51
N LEU A 50 -36.92 -38.11 28.90
CA LEU A 50 -35.67 -38.03 29.68
C LEU A 50 -35.89 -38.52 31.13
N LEU A 51 -37.02 -38.17 31.73
CA LEU A 51 -37.45 -38.66 33.04
C LEU A 51 -37.71 -40.18 33.03
N LEU A 52 -38.33 -40.68 31.96
CA LEU A 52 -38.66 -42.10 31.75
C LEU A 52 -37.42 -42.94 31.39
N ASN A 53 -36.46 -42.38 30.65
CA ASN A 53 -35.17 -43.04 30.38
C ASN A 53 -34.25 -43.07 31.61
N ALA A 54 -34.39 -42.09 32.53
CA ALA A 54 -33.68 -42.11 33.81
C ALA A 54 -34.22 -43.18 34.79
N SER A 55 -35.49 -43.59 34.64
CA SER A 55 -36.18 -44.55 35.52
C SER A 55 -35.98 -46.04 35.19
N ILE A 56 -35.02 -46.41 34.32
CA ILE A 56 -34.79 -47.81 33.93
C ILE A 56 -34.04 -48.64 35.00
N GLN A 57 -33.55 -48.01 36.09
CA GLN A 57 -32.91 -48.72 37.22
C GLN A 57 -33.51 -48.31 38.56
N ALA A 58 -33.70 -49.30 39.45
CA ALA A 58 -34.41 -49.18 40.72
C ALA A 58 -33.84 -48.10 41.68
N GLU A 59 -32.54 -47.82 41.57
CA GLU A 59 -31.83 -46.83 42.38
C GLU A 59 -32.13 -45.37 42.00
N ARG A 60 -32.87 -45.14 40.90
CA ARG A 60 -33.18 -43.80 40.34
C ARG A 60 -34.64 -43.39 40.50
N LEU A 61 -35.46 -44.23 41.12
CA LEU A 61 -36.85 -43.94 41.49
C LEU A 61 -36.95 -42.78 42.49
N ASP A 62 -35.95 -42.57 43.34
CA ASP A 62 -35.90 -41.50 44.35
C ASP A 62 -35.92 -40.09 43.73
N ILE A 63 -35.27 -39.88 42.58
CA ILE A 63 -35.28 -38.57 41.89
C ILE A 63 -36.68 -38.24 41.37
N VAL A 64 -37.33 -39.23 40.76
CA VAL A 64 -38.70 -39.11 40.26
C VAL A 64 -39.68 -38.98 41.42
N GLU A 65 -39.50 -39.75 42.50
CA GLU A 65 -40.27 -39.62 43.74
C GLU A 65 -40.07 -38.27 44.41
N ARG A 66 -38.87 -37.68 44.43
CA ARG A 66 -38.63 -36.36 45.03
C ARG A 66 -39.24 -35.24 44.19
N VAL A 67 -39.16 -35.33 42.86
CA VAL A 67 -39.86 -34.39 41.98
C VAL A 67 -41.38 -34.54 42.16
N LEU A 68 -41.90 -35.77 42.23
CA LEU A 68 -43.33 -36.04 42.47
C LEU A 68 -43.78 -35.70 43.90
N LYS A 69 -42.92 -35.86 44.91
CA LYS A 69 -43.16 -35.55 46.34
C LYS A 69 -43.04 -34.06 46.60
N PHE A 70 -42.14 -33.36 45.92
CA PHE A 70 -42.12 -31.90 45.85
C PHE A 70 -43.43 -31.38 45.25
N ILE A 71 -43.90 -31.99 44.16
CA ILE A 71 -45.20 -31.67 43.55
C ILE A 71 -46.39 -32.05 44.46
N LYS A 72 -46.36 -33.19 45.16
CA LYS A 72 -47.43 -33.67 46.08
C LYS A 72 -47.48 -32.90 47.41
N ASN A 73 -46.33 -32.57 48.01
CA ASN A 73 -46.24 -31.82 49.27
C ASN A 73 -46.73 -30.38 49.12
N ILE A 74 -46.68 -29.82 47.90
CA ILE A 74 -47.26 -28.52 47.57
C ILE A 74 -48.79 -28.61 47.42
N LYS A 75 -49.36 -29.80 47.20
CA LYS A 75 -50.74 -29.98 46.71
C LYS A 75 -51.76 -30.46 47.74
N GLY A 76 -51.39 -31.31 48.68
CA GLY A 76 -52.34 -31.84 49.68
C GLY A 76 -53.57 -32.58 49.16
N ASP A 77 -53.67 -32.92 47.86
CA ASP A 77 -54.73 -33.78 47.30
C ASP A 77 -54.34 -34.39 45.92
N GLU A 78 -54.89 -35.56 45.59
CA GLU A 78 -54.33 -36.54 44.65
C GLU A 78 -54.74 -36.43 43.17
N ASN A 79 -55.49 -35.41 42.74
CA ASN A 79 -55.91 -35.29 41.33
C ASN A 79 -55.32 -34.05 40.64
N ILE A 80 -54.50 -34.26 39.60
CA ILE A 80 -53.91 -33.23 38.70
C ILE A 80 -54.59 -33.39 37.33
N PRO A 81 -55.21 -32.36 36.70
CA PRO A 81 -54.46 -31.21 36.13
C PRO A 81 -55.18 -29.84 36.02
N ASP A 82 -54.43 -28.74 36.19
CA ASP A 82 -54.53 -27.58 35.29
C ASP A 82 -53.29 -26.65 35.41
N LEU A 83 -52.70 -26.29 34.26
CA LEU A 83 -51.43 -25.53 34.16
C LEU A 83 -51.55 -24.08 34.71
N MET A 84 -52.77 -23.52 34.77
CA MET A 84 -53.02 -22.18 35.33
C MET A 84 -52.89 -22.10 36.87
N TRP A 85 -52.89 -23.24 37.57
CA TRP A 85 -52.80 -23.27 39.03
C TRP A 85 -51.36 -23.13 39.54
N CYS A 86 -50.37 -23.69 38.84
CA CYS A 86 -48.94 -23.52 39.17
C CYS A 86 -48.52 -22.03 39.16
N ALA A 87 -49.03 -21.26 38.20
CA ALA A 87 -48.70 -19.85 38.04
C ALA A 87 -49.25 -18.94 39.17
N THR A 88 -50.30 -19.36 39.88
CA THR A 88 -51.01 -18.49 40.86
C THR A 88 -50.70 -18.80 42.32
N LYS A 89 -50.13 -19.98 42.64
CA LYS A 89 -49.88 -20.41 44.04
C LYS A 89 -48.42 -20.78 44.35
N VAL A 90 -47.62 -21.20 43.37
CA VAL A 90 -46.18 -21.48 43.58
C VAL A 90 -45.36 -20.18 43.64
N VAL A 91 -45.73 -19.18 42.83
CA VAL A 91 -45.04 -17.88 42.78
C VAL A 91 -45.15 -17.07 44.10
N PRO A 92 -46.28 -17.03 44.82
CA PRO A 92 -46.36 -16.39 46.14
C PRO A 92 -45.66 -17.18 47.27
N ALA A 93 -45.47 -18.49 47.14
CA ALA A 93 -44.73 -19.30 48.11
C ALA A 93 -43.22 -19.18 47.90
N LEU A 94 -42.78 -19.06 46.65
CA LEU A 94 -41.44 -18.60 46.31
C LEU A 94 -41.22 -17.20 46.89
N ALA A 95 -42.22 -16.31 46.99
CA ALA A 95 -42.10 -14.95 47.55
C ALA A 95 -41.60 -14.84 49.01
N GLN A 96 -41.40 -15.95 49.73
CA GLN A 96 -40.51 -16.01 50.91
C GLN A 96 -39.03 -16.19 50.49
N LEU A 97 -38.62 -15.43 49.45
CA LEU A 97 -37.64 -15.75 48.41
C LEU A 97 -36.16 -15.67 48.87
N ASP A 98 -35.83 -14.94 49.95
CA ASP A 98 -34.42 -14.61 50.25
C ASP A 98 -33.57 -15.82 50.67
N SER A 99 -34.07 -16.72 51.53
CA SER A 99 -33.28 -17.87 52.01
C SER A 99 -33.10 -18.96 50.97
N PHE A 100 -33.99 -19.02 49.97
CA PHE A 100 -33.93 -19.96 48.86
C PHE A 100 -33.03 -19.44 47.74
N ILE A 101 -33.11 -18.13 47.42
CA ILE A 101 -32.15 -17.47 46.53
C ILE A 101 -30.73 -17.65 47.06
N ASN A 102 -30.50 -17.37 48.35
CA ASN A 102 -29.16 -17.50 48.94
C ASN A 102 -28.61 -18.93 48.86
N ARG A 103 -29.48 -19.94 49.02
CA ARG A 103 -29.09 -21.35 48.86
C ARG A 103 -28.82 -21.74 47.40
N LEU A 104 -29.66 -21.29 46.47
CA LEU A 104 -29.44 -21.51 45.03
C LEU A 104 -28.17 -20.83 44.54
N SER A 105 -27.89 -19.60 44.99
CA SER A 105 -26.62 -18.91 44.71
C SER A 105 -25.42 -19.69 45.23
N SER A 106 -25.47 -20.16 46.48
CA SER A 106 -24.39 -20.97 47.06
C SER A 106 -24.16 -22.27 46.28
N HIS A 107 -25.22 -23.00 45.92
CA HIS A 107 -25.09 -24.24 45.15
C HIS A 107 -24.59 -24.01 43.72
N PHE A 108 -24.98 -22.91 43.09
CA PHE A 108 -24.44 -22.53 41.78
C PHE A 108 -22.94 -22.24 41.87
N ASP A 109 -22.52 -21.47 42.86
CA ASP A 109 -21.13 -21.13 43.12
C ASP A 109 -20.28 -22.38 43.45
N ASP A 110 -20.83 -23.33 44.23
CA ASP A 110 -20.19 -24.61 44.52
C ASP A 110 -20.04 -25.46 43.27
N ALA A 111 -21.09 -25.57 42.44
CA ALA A 111 -21.05 -26.33 41.18
C ALA A 111 -20.01 -25.75 40.20
N VAL A 112 -19.91 -24.43 40.13
CA VAL A 112 -18.87 -23.77 39.36
C VAL A 112 -17.50 -24.08 39.96
N THR A 113 -17.30 -23.92 41.27
CA THR A 113 -16.01 -24.13 41.94
C THR A 113 -15.50 -25.56 41.80
N GLN A 114 -16.39 -26.55 41.93
CA GLN A 114 -16.09 -27.98 41.83
C GLN A 114 -15.94 -28.50 40.38
N ASN A 115 -15.94 -27.62 39.37
CA ASN A 115 -15.85 -27.98 37.94
C ASN A 115 -17.04 -28.80 37.41
N HIS A 116 -18.17 -28.84 38.11
CA HIS A 116 -19.39 -29.47 37.59
C HIS A 116 -20.01 -28.67 36.42
N PHE A 117 -19.63 -27.40 36.30
CA PHE A 117 -19.85 -26.58 35.11
C PHE A 117 -18.54 -26.30 34.38
N TYR A 118 -18.34 -26.90 33.20
CA TYR A 118 -17.13 -26.74 32.41
C TYR A 118 -17.14 -25.41 31.65
N ILE A 119 -16.12 -24.57 31.83
CA ILE A 119 -16.00 -23.29 31.14
C ILE A 119 -15.31 -23.50 29.79
N ASN A 120 -16.07 -23.32 28.71
CA ASN A 120 -15.59 -23.26 27.33
C ASN A 120 -16.37 -22.19 26.53
N HIS A 121 -15.95 -21.91 25.30
CA HIS A 121 -16.61 -20.88 24.48
C HIS A 121 -18.10 -21.18 24.20
N GLU A 122 -18.49 -22.45 24.03
CA GLU A 122 -19.89 -22.85 23.79
C GLU A 122 -20.79 -22.55 24.99
N ASN A 123 -20.34 -22.94 26.19
CA ASN A 123 -21.08 -22.75 27.43
C ASN A 123 -21.14 -21.27 27.84
N ILE A 124 -20.08 -20.51 27.59
CA ILE A 124 -20.09 -19.04 27.76
C ILE A 124 -21.11 -18.39 26.82
N MET A 125 -21.13 -18.79 25.54
CA MET A 125 -22.08 -18.28 24.55
C MET A 125 -23.53 -18.64 24.88
N PHE A 126 -23.76 -19.86 25.39
CA PHE A 126 -25.07 -20.29 25.89
C PHE A 126 -25.56 -19.38 27.02
N LEU A 127 -24.71 -19.13 28.03
CA LEU A 127 -25.03 -18.24 29.15
C LEU A 127 -25.32 -16.80 28.69
N LEU A 128 -24.50 -16.24 27.80
CA LEU A 128 -24.69 -14.90 27.26
C LEU A 128 -26.01 -14.76 26.47
N ASN A 129 -26.35 -15.74 25.64
CA ASN A 129 -27.62 -15.75 24.91
C ASN A 129 -28.82 -15.88 25.86
N PHE A 130 -28.70 -16.69 26.92
CA PHE A 130 -29.73 -16.78 27.96
C PHE A 130 -29.97 -15.43 28.65
N LEU A 131 -28.90 -14.74 29.07
CA LEU A 131 -28.99 -13.43 29.72
C LEU A 131 -29.58 -12.34 28.80
N ARG A 132 -29.27 -12.42 27.50
CA ARG A 132 -29.80 -11.49 26.49
C ARG A 132 -31.29 -11.73 26.22
N ASN A 133 -31.71 -12.97 26.02
CA ASN A 133 -33.11 -13.30 25.70
C ASN A 133 -34.05 -13.06 26.88
N THR A 134 -33.52 -13.07 28.11
CA THR A 134 -34.27 -12.75 29.33
C THR A 134 -34.40 -11.24 29.61
N SER A 135 -33.79 -10.38 28.79
CA SER A 135 -33.84 -8.91 28.93
C SER A 135 -34.99 -8.24 28.17
N SER A 136 -35.53 -8.89 27.12
CA SER A 136 -36.50 -8.29 26.21
C SER A 136 -37.97 -8.42 26.66
N ASP A 137 -38.30 -9.43 27.47
CA ASP A 137 -39.67 -9.64 27.99
C ASP A 137 -39.71 -9.41 29.51
N GLY A 138 -40.05 -8.18 29.91
CA GLY A 138 -40.04 -7.70 31.29
C GLY A 138 -41.06 -8.32 32.25
N THR A 139 -41.65 -9.48 31.94
CA THR A 139 -42.85 -10.01 32.61
C THR A 139 -42.61 -11.22 33.54
N ASN A 140 -41.44 -11.88 33.53
CA ASN A 140 -41.19 -13.04 34.40
C ASN A 140 -40.20 -12.74 35.56
N PRO A 141 -40.65 -12.69 36.83
CA PRO A 141 -39.78 -12.46 38.00
C PRO A 141 -38.78 -13.59 38.26
N ASP A 142 -39.06 -14.83 37.84
CA ASP A 142 -38.18 -15.98 38.09
C ASP A 142 -36.91 -15.90 37.23
N LEU A 143 -37.05 -15.42 35.99
CA LEU A 143 -35.92 -15.20 35.08
C LEU A 143 -35.03 -14.03 35.56
N LYS A 144 -35.60 -13.03 36.23
CA LYS A 144 -34.83 -11.96 36.89
C LYS A 144 -34.00 -12.50 38.05
N THR A 145 -34.56 -13.42 38.82
CA THR A 145 -33.86 -14.08 39.94
C THR A 145 -32.70 -14.94 39.45
N ILE A 146 -32.92 -15.80 38.44
CA ILE A 146 -31.84 -16.62 37.85
C ILE A 146 -30.76 -15.73 37.24
N ARG A 147 -31.15 -14.66 36.54
CA ARG A 147 -30.22 -13.65 36.03
C ARG A 147 -29.42 -13.01 37.15
N SER A 148 -30.05 -12.60 38.25
CA SER A 148 -29.37 -12.02 39.41
C SER A 148 -28.36 -13.00 40.02
N ILE A 149 -28.70 -14.29 40.12
CA ILE A 149 -27.80 -15.33 40.62
C ILE A 149 -26.56 -15.41 39.72
N ILE A 150 -26.76 -15.55 38.40
CA ILE A 150 -25.67 -15.61 37.42
C ILE A 150 -24.83 -14.32 37.44
N ASP A 151 -25.48 -13.15 37.42
CA ASP A 151 -24.83 -11.83 37.45
C ASP A 151 -23.98 -11.62 38.72
N SER A 152 -24.41 -12.19 39.85
CA SER A 152 -23.74 -12.09 41.15
C SER A 152 -22.64 -13.13 41.41
N SER A 153 -22.53 -14.20 40.60
CA SER A 153 -21.58 -15.29 40.85
C SER A 153 -20.11 -14.86 40.65
N VAL A 154 -19.35 -14.84 41.75
CA VAL A 154 -17.91 -14.55 41.75
C VAL A 154 -17.07 -15.73 41.24
N PRO A 155 -17.35 -16.99 41.61
CA PRO A 155 -16.62 -18.14 41.07
C PRO A 155 -16.74 -18.27 39.54
N LEU A 156 -17.94 -18.04 38.99
CA LEU A 156 -18.16 -18.11 37.53
C LEU A 156 -17.30 -17.08 36.81
N ARG A 157 -17.33 -15.84 37.31
CA ARG A 157 -16.53 -14.72 36.83
C ARG A 157 -15.03 -15.02 36.85
N ASN A 158 -14.52 -15.60 37.93
CA ASN A 158 -13.10 -15.95 38.06
C ASN A 158 -12.70 -17.05 37.08
N LYS A 159 -13.50 -18.11 36.93
CA LYS A 159 -13.20 -19.20 35.99
C LYS A 159 -13.28 -18.77 34.53
N ILE A 160 -14.23 -17.90 34.17
CA ILE A 160 -14.28 -17.30 32.83
C ILE A 160 -13.02 -16.47 32.57
N LYS A 161 -12.61 -15.64 33.53
CA LYS A 161 -11.39 -14.84 33.41
C LYS A 161 -10.14 -15.71 33.24
N GLU A 162 -10.01 -16.77 34.03
CA GLU A 162 -8.92 -17.74 33.93
C GLU A 162 -8.91 -18.43 32.56
N TYR A 163 -10.06 -18.98 32.14
CA TYR A 163 -10.22 -19.62 30.84
C TYR A 163 -9.79 -18.67 29.71
N MET A 164 -10.33 -17.45 29.66
CA MET A 164 -9.98 -16.46 28.66
C MET A 164 -8.48 -16.13 28.71
N LEU A 165 -7.86 -15.95 29.88
CA LEU A 165 -6.42 -15.70 29.96
C LEU A 165 -5.56 -16.88 29.49
N THR A 166 -6.02 -18.12 29.66
CA THR A 166 -5.30 -19.34 29.23
C THR A 166 -5.58 -19.77 27.79
N LEU A 167 -6.57 -19.17 27.13
CA LEU A 167 -7.02 -19.59 25.81
C LEU A 167 -5.93 -19.37 24.76
N ASN A 168 -5.45 -20.48 24.18
CA ASN A 168 -4.64 -20.45 22.96
C ASN A 168 -5.58 -20.62 21.76
N ALA A 169 -6.24 -19.52 21.37
CA ALA A 169 -7.28 -19.59 20.35
C ALA A 169 -6.72 -20.05 18.99
N THR A 170 -7.45 -20.95 18.36
CA THR A 170 -7.24 -21.35 16.97
C THR A 170 -7.94 -20.36 16.03
N MET A 171 -7.66 -20.45 14.73
CA MET A 171 -8.29 -19.55 13.74
C MET A 171 -9.82 -19.70 13.68
N ASP A 172 -10.37 -20.83 14.10
CA ASP A 172 -11.81 -21.11 14.05
C ASP A 172 -12.54 -20.55 15.28
N ASP A 173 -11.81 -20.26 16.36
CA ASP A 173 -12.38 -19.74 17.61
C ASP A 173 -12.70 -18.24 17.55
N PHE A 174 -12.16 -17.49 16.58
CA PHE A 174 -12.23 -16.01 16.57
C PHE A 174 -13.67 -15.47 16.50
N ASN A 175 -14.55 -16.10 15.73
CA ASN A 175 -15.95 -15.67 15.64
C ASN A 175 -16.68 -15.90 16.97
N SER A 176 -16.44 -17.04 17.62
CA SER A 176 -17.00 -17.34 18.95
C SER A 176 -16.51 -16.33 19.98
N ILE A 177 -15.21 -16.05 20.02
CA ILE A 177 -14.60 -15.06 20.91
C ILE A 177 -15.15 -13.65 20.66
N ARG A 178 -15.29 -13.26 19.38
CA ARG A 178 -15.89 -11.99 18.98
C ARG A 178 -17.31 -11.84 19.55
N ASN A 179 -18.13 -12.88 19.39
CA ASN A 179 -19.50 -12.88 19.88
C ASN A 179 -19.58 -12.80 21.40
N ILE A 180 -18.64 -13.44 22.12
CA ILE A 180 -18.52 -13.31 23.58
C ILE A 180 -18.34 -11.85 23.97
N PHE A 181 -17.42 -11.12 23.32
CA PHE A 181 -17.19 -9.71 23.62
C PHE A 181 -18.40 -8.83 23.28
N ILE A 182 -19.05 -9.03 22.14
CA ILE A 182 -20.23 -8.25 21.74
C ILE A 182 -21.37 -8.45 22.74
N LEU A 183 -21.69 -9.69 23.11
CA LEU A 183 -22.78 -10.00 24.03
C LEU A 183 -22.44 -9.63 25.48
N SER A 184 -21.15 -9.63 25.85
CA SER A 184 -20.70 -9.26 27.21
C SER A 184 -20.96 -7.80 27.58
N ILE A 185 -21.16 -6.91 26.60
CA ILE A 185 -21.52 -5.50 26.85
C ILE A 185 -22.84 -5.41 27.65
N GLU A 186 -23.71 -6.42 27.54
CA GLU A 186 -25.02 -6.46 28.18
C GLU A 186 -25.04 -7.20 29.55
N SER A 187 -23.91 -7.80 29.99
CA SER A 187 -23.82 -8.57 31.25
C SER A 187 -22.55 -8.29 32.07
N SER A 188 -22.76 -7.98 33.36
CA SER A 188 -21.68 -7.64 34.31
C SER A 188 -20.76 -8.80 34.70
N VAL A 189 -21.15 -10.05 34.46
CA VAL A 189 -20.33 -11.26 34.74
C VAL A 189 -19.08 -11.31 33.86
N PHE A 190 -19.21 -10.85 32.62
CA PHE A 190 -18.20 -11.03 31.58
C PHE A 190 -17.29 -9.79 31.41
N PHE A 191 -17.54 -8.71 32.17
CA PHE A 191 -16.89 -7.40 32.04
C PHE A 191 -15.46 -7.31 32.64
N HIS A 192 -14.95 -8.38 33.26
CA HIS A 192 -13.68 -8.34 34.01
C HIS A 192 -12.44 -8.70 33.18
N VAL A 193 -12.64 -9.24 31.98
CA VAL A 193 -11.57 -9.44 31.01
C VAL A 193 -11.47 -8.14 30.21
N LYS A 194 -10.40 -7.38 30.43
CA LYS A 194 -10.12 -6.19 29.62
C LYS A 194 -9.88 -6.62 28.18
N THR A 195 -10.84 -6.32 27.31
CA THR A 195 -10.85 -6.73 25.89
C THR A 195 -9.53 -6.43 25.20
N LYS A 196 -9.00 -5.22 25.34
CA LYS A 196 -7.68 -4.82 24.82
C LYS A 196 -6.54 -5.72 25.29
N GLU A 197 -6.45 -6.01 26.59
CA GLU A 197 -5.35 -6.81 27.15
C GLU A 197 -5.40 -8.25 26.65
N PHE A 198 -6.60 -8.83 26.54
CA PHE A 198 -6.80 -10.16 25.98
C PHE A 198 -6.45 -10.21 24.49
N LEU A 199 -6.95 -9.26 23.70
CA LEU A 199 -6.68 -9.17 22.26
C LEU A 199 -5.18 -8.96 21.98
N HIS A 200 -4.52 -8.14 22.79
CA HIS A 200 -3.06 -7.98 22.76
C HIS A 200 -2.35 -9.32 23.02
N LYS A 201 -2.72 -10.01 24.10
CA LYS A 201 -2.14 -11.31 24.43
C LYS A 201 -2.35 -12.32 23.30
N LEU A 202 -3.52 -12.32 22.66
CA LEU A 202 -3.82 -13.25 21.58
C LEU A 202 -2.91 -13.05 20.34
N LEU A 203 -2.53 -11.81 20.05
CA LEU A 203 -1.54 -11.49 19.01
C LEU A 203 -0.11 -11.93 19.39
N THR A 204 0.26 -11.75 20.66
CA THR A 204 1.64 -11.97 21.13
C THR A 204 1.89 -13.35 21.72
N ASN A 205 0.85 -14.16 21.96
CA ASN A 205 1.01 -15.52 22.49
C ASN A 205 1.60 -16.40 21.38
N GLY A 206 2.89 -16.71 21.46
CA GLY A 206 3.59 -17.60 20.54
C GLY A 206 5.06 -17.21 20.38
N SER A 207 5.95 -18.19 20.42
CA SER A 207 7.39 -18.00 20.20
C SER A 207 7.77 -17.82 18.72
N ASN A 208 6.86 -18.12 17.80
CA ASN A 208 7.06 -17.99 16.35
C ASN A 208 6.08 -16.99 15.74
N PRO A 209 6.49 -16.26 14.68
CA PRO A 209 5.59 -15.39 13.93
C PRO A 209 4.39 -16.20 13.41
N ARG A 210 3.19 -15.68 13.64
CA ARG A 210 1.95 -16.29 13.17
C ARG A 210 1.84 -16.12 11.64
N SER A 211 1.01 -16.94 11.00
CA SER A 211 0.81 -16.87 9.55
C SER A 211 0.04 -15.59 9.14
N VAL A 212 0.19 -15.17 7.88
CA VAL A 212 -0.57 -14.02 7.35
C VAL A 212 -2.09 -14.23 7.46
N GLU A 213 -2.58 -15.46 7.24
CA GLU A 213 -3.99 -15.80 7.40
C GLU A 213 -4.48 -15.62 8.85
N PHE A 214 -3.62 -15.89 9.85
CA PHE A 214 -3.95 -15.61 11.25
C PHE A 214 -4.16 -14.12 11.47
N TYR A 215 -3.21 -13.28 11.04
CA TYR A 215 -3.29 -11.83 11.21
C TYR A 215 -4.50 -11.23 10.48
N ARG A 216 -4.80 -11.77 9.30
CA ARG A 216 -5.98 -11.40 8.50
C ARG A 216 -7.27 -11.70 9.24
N ARG A 217 -7.49 -12.96 9.66
CA ARG A 217 -8.72 -13.36 10.36
C ARG A 217 -8.88 -12.63 11.68
N TRP A 218 -7.78 -12.44 12.41
CA TRP A 218 -7.79 -11.69 13.67
C TRP A 218 -8.27 -10.25 13.44
N PHE A 219 -7.73 -9.57 12.43
CA PHE A 219 -8.11 -8.19 12.12
C PHE A 219 -9.59 -8.08 11.75
N LEU A 220 -10.06 -8.96 10.86
CA LEU A 220 -11.46 -8.96 10.42
C LEU A 220 -12.43 -9.33 11.56
N ALA A 221 -12.00 -10.15 12.51
CA ALA A 221 -12.82 -10.51 13.66
C ALA A 221 -12.96 -9.37 14.68
N PHE A 222 -11.88 -8.64 14.98
CA PHE A 222 -11.83 -7.76 16.15
C PHE A 222 -11.67 -6.26 15.84
N MET A 223 -11.11 -5.91 14.69
CA MET A 223 -10.87 -4.51 14.30
C MET A 223 -11.95 -3.95 13.36
N ALA A 224 -12.67 -4.83 12.65
CA ALA A 224 -13.76 -4.43 11.76
C ALA A 224 -15.08 -4.26 12.55
N PRO A 225 -15.78 -3.11 12.44
CA PRO A 225 -17.09 -2.94 13.05
C PRO A 225 -18.10 -3.95 12.47
N ASP A 226 -19.04 -4.43 13.29
CA ASP A 226 -20.09 -5.35 12.83
C ASP A 226 -21.09 -4.66 11.88
N THR A 227 -21.95 -5.44 11.23
CA THR A 227 -23.13 -5.04 10.44
C THR A 227 -24.04 -4.02 11.15
N LYS A 228 -24.05 -4.00 12.49
CA LYS A 228 -24.75 -3.00 13.33
C LYS A 228 -23.87 -1.81 13.76
N LYS A 229 -22.67 -1.67 13.18
CA LYS A 229 -21.63 -0.66 13.48
C LYS A 229 -21.15 -0.61 14.94
N GLN A 230 -21.44 -1.65 15.73
CA GLN A 230 -20.85 -1.76 17.07
C GLN A 230 -19.40 -2.22 16.94
N SER A 231 -18.48 -1.37 17.40
CA SER A 231 -17.05 -1.70 17.50
C SER A 231 -16.78 -2.35 18.86
N ILE A 232 -15.99 -3.42 18.88
CA ILE A 232 -15.54 -4.09 20.11
C ILE A 232 -14.52 -3.23 20.86
N VAL A 233 -13.81 -2.38 20.13
CA VAL A 233 -12.74 -1.52 20.65
C VAL A 233 -13.08 -0.07 20.37
N ASN A 234 -12.78 0.82 21.33
CA ASN A 234 -12.90 2.24 21.10
C ASN A 234 -11.77 2.76 20.18
N ASN A 235 -11.81 4.04 19.79
CA ASN A 235 -10.85 4.62 18.86
C ASN A 235 -9.40 4.57 19.38
N ASP A 236 -9.17 4.77 20.68
CA ASP A 236 -7.81 4.77 21.24
C ASP A 236 -7.27 3.35 21.35
N GLU A 237 -8.10 2.40 21.78
CA GLU A 237 -7.78 0.97 21.81
C GLU A 237 -7.47 0.44 20.40
N PHE A 238 -8.21 0.90 19.38
CA PHE A 238 -7.96 0.55 17.99
C PHE A 238 -6.54 0.95 17.57
N LYS A 239 -6.11 2.18 17.87
CA LYS A 239 -4.77 2.67 17.48
C LYS A 239 -3.66 1.84 18.13
N GLU A 240 -3.81 1.54 19.41
CA GLU A 240 -2.83 0.74 20.14
C GLU A 240 -2.77 -0.71 19.65
N LEU A 241 -3.93 -1.34 19.42
CA LEU A 241 -4.00 -2.69 18.88
C LEU A 241 -3.49 -2.77 17.44
N LEU A 242 -3.76 -1.76 16.62
CA LEU A 242 -3.20 -1.66 15.27
C LEU A 242 -1.67 -1.61 15.31
N LYS A 243 -1.09 -0.81 16.22
CA LYS A 243 0.35 -0.76 16.40
C LYS A 243 0.90 -2.13 16.77
N VAL A 244 0.30 -2.82 17.74
CA VAL A 244 0.72 -4.16 18.17
C VAL A 244 0.62 -5.14 17.00
N TRP A 245 -0.52 -5.18 16.31
CA TRP A 245 -0.78 -6.03 15.16
C TRP A 245 0.28 -5.86 14.07
N THR A 246 0.59 -4.61 13.70
CA THR A 246 1.65 -4.34 12.72
C THR A 246 3.04 -4.74 13.21
N THR A 247 3.35 -4.53 14.50
CA THR A 247 4.66 -4.91 15.07
C THR A 247 4.93 -6.42 14.95
N CYS A 248 3.87 -7.25 15.00
CA CYS A 248 3.97 -8.70 14.87
C CYS A 248 4.49 -9.18 13.50
N PHE A 249 4.39 -8.37 12.44
CA PHE A 249 4.88 -8.73 11.10
C PHE A 249 5.75 -7.67 10.43
N ALA A 250 5.97 -6.51 11.06
CA ALA A 250 6.74 -5.38 10.51
C ALA A 250 8.19 -5.73 10.12
N HIS A 251 8.77 -6.78 10.73
CA HIS A 251 10.12 -7.25 10.46
C HIS A 251 10.19 -8.37 9.40
N HIS A 252 9.04 -8.77 8.83
CA HIS A 252 8.93 -9.84 7.84
C HIS A 252 8.44 -9.27 6.49
N PRO A 253 9.35 -8.94 5.56
CA PRO A 253 9.00 -8.29 4.28
C PRO A 253 7.90 -9.03 3.49
N ASP A 254 7.99 -10.37 3.42
CA ASP A 254 7.01 -11.20 2.72
C ASP A 254 5.61 -11.12 3.33
N SER A 255 5.52 -10.97 4.65
CA SER A 255 4.24 -10.84 5.35
C SER A 255 3.60 -9.50 5.06
N ILE A 256 4.39 -8.42 5.04
CA ILE A 256 3.91 -7.08 4.67
C ILE A 256 3.40 -7.08 3.24
N VAL A 257 4.16 -7.62 2.28
CA VAL A 257 3.75 -7.69 0.86
C VAL A 257 2.40 -8.40 0.72
N LYS A 258 2.21 -9.53 1.42
CA LYS A 258 0.93 -10.27 1.40
C LYS A 258 -0.20 -9.47 2.05
N ILE A 259 0.05 -8.79 3.16
CA ILE A 259 -0.96 -7.96 3.83
C ILE A 259 -1.36 -6.74 2.97
N ILE A 260 -0.40 -6.07 2.33
CA ILE A 260 -0.67 -4.92 1.46
C ILE A 260 -1.47 -5.34 0.23
N LYS A 261 -1.23 -6.54 -0.33
CA LYS A 261 -2.07 -7.10 -1.41
C LYS A 261 -3.54 -7.25 -1.02
N GLU A 262 -3.82 -7.42 0.27
CA GLU A 262 -5.17 -7.57 0.81
C GLU A 262 -5.68 -6.29 1.49
N ILE A 263 -5.00 -5.15 1.33
CA ILE A 263 -5.33 -3.92 2.05
C ILE A 263 -6.76 -3.46 1.76
N ASP A 264 -7.26 -3.68 0.54
CA ASP A 264 -8.62 -3.33 0.15
C ASP A 264 -9.67 -4.10 0.94
N VAL A 265 -9.38 -5.35 1.32
CA VAL A 265 -10.27 -6.16 2.17
C VAL A 265 -10.37 -5.54 3.55
N PHE A 266 -9.24 -5.11 4.13
CA PHE A 266 -9.21 -4.48 5.45
C PHE A 266 -9.88 -3.10 5.44
N ILE A 267 -9.60 -2.27 4.43
CA ILE A 267 -10.22 -0.94 4.28
C ILE A 267 -11.73 -1.08 4.11
N SER A 268 -12.18 -2.03 3.29
CA SER A 268 -13.61 -2.29 3.08
C SER A 268 -14.29 -2.79 4.36
N ALA A 269 -13.61 -3.64 5.14
CA ALA A 269 -14.14 -4.14 6.41
C ALA A 269 -14.27 -3.04 7.48
N ILE A 270 -13.37 -2.05 7.50
CA ILE A 270 -13.49 -0.88 8.38
C ILE A 270 -14.58 0.08 7.90
N GLY A 271 -14.75 0.21 6.57
CA GLY A 271 -15.70 1.12 5.96
C GLY A 271 -15.39 2.59 6.27
N ASP A 272 -16.42 3.39 6.51
CA ASP A 272 -16.32 4.82 6.84
C ASP A 272 -16.14 5.09 8.34
N HIS A 273 -15.69 4.11 9.11
CA HIS A 273 -15.37 4.30 10.53
C HIS A 273 -14.29 5.39 10.71
N PRO A 274 -14.32 6.22 11.77
CA PRO A 274 -13.31 7.26 12.02
C PRO A 274 -11.86 6.75 12.00
N CYS A 275 -11.65 5.48 12.38
CA CYS A 275 -10.33 4.84 12.37
C CYS A 275 -9.80 4.49 10.96
N SER A 276 -10.62 4.54 9.91
CA SER A 276 -10.25 4.17 8.55
C SER A 276 -9.09 5.02 8.02
N ALA A 277 -9.15 6.33 8.21
CA ALA A 277 -8.07 7.24 7.80
C ALA A 277 -6.76 6.94 8.53
N HIS A 278 -6.82 6.73 9.85
CA HIS A 278 -5.65 6.39 10.64
C HIS A 278 -5.06 5.03 10.27
N PHE A 279 -5.90 4.02 9.98
CA PHE A 279 -5.44 2.73 9.49
C PHE A 279 -4.68 2.88 8.18
N ILE A 280 -5.24 3.62 7.21
CA ILE A 280 -4.61 3.86 5.92
C ILE A 280 -3.26 4.56 6.10
N GLU A 281 -3.21 5.65 6.86
CA GLU A 281 -1.98 6.40 7.14
C GLU A 281 -0.91 5.49 7.76
N HIS A 282 -1.27 4.72 8.79
CA HIS A 282 -0.35 3.82 9.48
C HIS A 282 0.19 2.72 8.56
N MET A 283 -0.66 2.15 7.70
CA MET A 283 -0.24 1.11 6.75
C MET A 283 0.63 1.68 5.63
N VAL A 284 0.37 2.90 5.17
CA VAL A 284 1.25 3.62 4.24
C VAL A 284 2.59 3.91 4.91
N ASP A 285 2.61 4.43 6.14
CA ASP A 285 3.85 4.68 6.88
C ASP A 285 4.68 3.41 7.07
N LEU A 286 4.02 2.28 7.35
CA LEU A 286 4.68 0.98 7.44
C LEU A 286 5.40 0.61 6.13
N CYS A 287 4.82 0.89 4.96
CA CYS A 287 5.49 0.68 3.67
C CYS A 287 6.79 1.49 3.55
N PHE A 288 6.78 2.75 3.99
CA PHE A 288 7.95 3.64 3.91
C PHE A 288 9.01 3.38 4.97
N GLN A 289 8.67 2.70 6.08
CA GLN A 289 9.63 2.26 7.08
C GLN A 289 10.49 1.05 6.62
N GLN A 290 10.09 0.37 5.55
CA GLN A 290 10.81 -0.78 5.02
C GLN A 290 12.05 -0.35 4.20
N LYS A 291 13.10 -1.19 4.22
CA LYS A 291 14.37 -0.89 3.54
C LYS A 291 14.27 -0.65 2.02
N SER A 292 13.28 -1.25 1.36
CA SER A 292 13.10 -1.11 -0.10
C SER A 292 11.63 -0.82 -0.40
N ILE A 293 11.25 0.45 -0.51
CA ILE A 293 9.90 0.88 -0.89
C ILE A 293 9.52 0.41 -2.30
N ILE A 294 10.51 0.36 -3.18
CA ILE A 294 10.39 -0.02 -4.59
C ILE A 294 9.85 -1.44 -4.75
N GLU A 295 10.43 -2.39 -4.04
CA GLU A 295 10.00 -3.80 -4.06
C GLU A 295 8.52 -3.92 -3.64
N LYS A 296 8.03 -3.02 -2.77
CA LYS A 296 6.65 -3.04 -2.28
C LYS A 296 5.72 -2.42 -3.32
N ILE A 297 6.17 -1.37 -4.01
CA ILE A 297 5.45 -0.82 -5.15
C ILE A 297 5.23 -1.93 -6.17
N GLU A 298 6.33 -2.52 -6.66
CA GLU A 298 6.32 -3.56 -7.69
C GLU A 298 5.46 -4.77 -7.30
N ASN A 299 5.65 -5.30 -6.09
CA ASN A 299 5.05 -6.57 -5.72
C ASN A 299 3.66 -6.46 -5.07
N SER A 300 3.25 -5.29 -4.57
CA SER A 300 2.00 -5.18 -3.80
C SER A 300 1.17 -3.93 -4.07
N VAL A 301 1.74 -2.72 -4.00
CA VAL A 301 0.95 -1.48 -4.06
C VAL A 301 0.27 -1.30 -5.43
N LEU A 302 0.91 -1.75 -6.51
CA LEU A 302 0.33 -1.69 -7.87
C LEU A 302 -0.96 -2.51 -8.03
N LEU A 303 -1.25 -3.44 -7.10
CA LEU A 303 -2.45 -4.28 -7.12
C LEU A 303 -3.61 -3.70 -6.27
N VAL A 304 -3.34 -2.63 -5.51
CA VAL A 304 -4.33 -2.00 -4.61
C VAL A 304 -5.31 -1.16 -5.41
N GLN A 305 -6.60 -1.26 -5.07
CA GLN A 305 -7.70 -0.56 -5.75
C GLN A 305 -8.22 0.65 -4.95
N SER A 306 -8.04 0.68 -3.63
CA SER A 306 -8.52 1.75 -2.76
C SER A 306 -7.88 3.09 -3.09
N GLN A 307 -8.67 4.01 -3.66
CA GLN A 307 -8.21 5.35 -3.99
C GLN A 307 -7.77 6.14 -2.74
N LYS A 308 -8.39 5.91 -1.58
CA LYS A 308 -8.00 6.55 -0.31
C LYS A 308 -6.56 6.14 0.06
N PHE A 309 -6.22 4.86 -0.05
CA PHE A 309 -4.87 4.36 0.20
C PHE A 309 -3.86 4.87 -0.83
N LEU A 310 -4.19 4.77 -2.12
CA LEU A 310 -3.32 5.22 -3.20
C LEU A 310 -3.02 6.73 -3.12
N ASN A 311 -3.98 7.55 -2.72
CA ASN A 311 -3.79 8.98 -2.53
C ASN A 311 -2.85 9.30 -1.36
N GLU A 312 -3.02 8.63 -0.21
CA GLU A 312 -2.13 8.79 0.93
C GLU A 312 -0.71 8.32 0.60
N PHE A 313 -0.60 7.18 -0.09
CA PHE A 313 0.69 6.66 -0.57
C PHE A 313 1.40 7.67 -1.49
N LYS A 314 0.68 8.28 -2.45
CA LYS A 314 1.22 9.33 -3.32
C LYS A 314 1.75 10.51 -2.52
N PHE A 315 0.98 11.01 -1.56
CA PHE A 315 1.37 12.14 -0.72
C PHE A 315 2.68 11.86 0.05
N LYS A 316 2.77 10.69 0.68
CA LYS A 316 3.98 10.26 1.39
C LYS A 316 5.15 9.99 0.44
N TYR A 317 4.90 9.42 -0.74
CA TYR A 317 5.93 9.21 -1.76
C TYR A 317 6.54 10.53 -2.22
N GLN A 318 5.72 11.55 -2.51
CA GLN A 318 6.21 12.87 -2.89
C GLN A 318 7.08 13.48 -1.79
N THR A 319 6.65 13.35 -0.53
CA THR A 319 7.33 13.99 0.61
C THR A 319 8.63 13.29 1.00
N ASN A 320 8.63 11.95 1.03
CA ASN A 320 9.74 11.18 1.57
C ASN A 320 10.74 10.71 0.50
N VAL A 321 10.29 10.56 -0.76
CA VAL A 321 11.12 10.03 -1.84
C VAL A 321 11.47 11.13 -2.84
N VAL A 322 10.48 11.81 -3.42
CA VAL A 322 10.75 12.81 -4.48
C VAL A 322 11.50 14.01 -3.91
N LYS A 323 11.01 14.62 -2.82
CA LYS A 323 11.65 15.79 -2.20
C LYS A 323 13.00 15.48 -1.55
N ALA A 324 13.32 14.22 -1.28
CA ALA A 324 14.62 13.80 -0.77
C ALA A 324 15.71 13.71 -1.86
N TYR A 325 15.33 13.73 -3.15
CA TYR A 325 16.22 13.57 -4.31
C TYR A 325 16.17 14.75 -5.33
N PRO A 326 16.08 16.03 -4.92
CA PRO A 326 15.73 17.12 -5.85
C PRO A 326 16.71 17.32 -7.01
N ASN A 327 18.01 17.09 -6.79
CA ASN A 327 19.05 17.34 -7.80
C ASN A 327 19.39 16.10 -8.63
N ASN A 328 19.01 14.90 -8.18
CA ASN A 328 19.48 13.64 -8.77
C ASN A 328 18.37 12.87 -9.50
N LEU A 329 17.12 13.34 -9.46
CA LEU A 329 16.01 12.70 -10.18
C LEU A 329 16.22 12.69 -11.71
N LYS A 330 17.02 13.62 -12.24
CA LYS A 330 17.42 13.66 -13.65
C LYS A 330 18.46 12.60 -14.04
N GLU A 331 19.22 12.07 -13.08
CA GLU A 331 20.25 11.08 -13.33
C GLU A 331 19.62 9.69 -13.53
N LEU A 332 19.05 9.46 -14.72
CA LEU A 332 18.34 8.21 -15.01
C LEU A 332 19.27 6.99 -15.13
N THR A 333 20.58 7.21 -15.27
CA THR A 333 21.61 6.16 -15.25
C THR A 333 21.85 5.59 -13.85
N ASN A 334 21.47 6.32 -12.79
CA ASN A 334 21.63 5.85 -11.42
C ASN A 334 20.53 4.82 -11.08
N SER A 335 20.93 3.56 -10.85
CA SER A 335 20.01 2.46 -10.52
C SER A 335 19.26 2.65 -9.20
N ASN A 336 19.71 3.57 -8.34
CA ASN A 336 19.04 3.90 -7.08
C ASN A 336 18.12 5.13 -7.20
N ASN A 337 18.08 5.77 -8.37
CA ASN A 337 17.18 6.89 -8.63
C ASN A 337 15.72 6.38 -8.62
N PRO A 338 14.86 6.90 -7.73
CA PRO A 338 13.47 6.48 -7.65
C PRO A 338 12.73 6.55 -8.98
N LEU A 339 13.03 7.56 -9.80
CA LEU A 339 12.42 7.77 -11.10
C LEU A 339 12.88 6.76 -12.14
N SER A 340 14.19 6.51 -12.21
CA SER A 340 14.76 5.48 -13.10
C SER A 340 14.13 4.11 -12.82
N ILE A 341 13.97 3.79 -11.53
CA ILE A 341 13.34 2.55 -11.09
C ILE A 341 11.86 2.50 -11.49
N LEU A 342 11.07 3.55 -11.23
CA LEU A 342 9.65 3.55 -11.63
C LEU A 342 9.47 3.40 -13.14
N ILE A 343 10.34 4.04 -13.93
CA ILE A 343 10.36 3.88 -15.39
C ILE A 343 10.65 2.43 -15.79
N LYS A 344 11.65 1.82 -15.15
CA LYS A 344 12.01 0.42 -15.40
C LYS A 344 10.85 -0.52 -15.09
N ILE A 345 10.16 -0.30 -13.96
CA ILE A 345 8.96 -1.07 -13.61
C ILE A 345 7.88 -0.88 -14.69
N ASP A 346 7.61 0.36 -15.15
CA ASP A 346 6.59 0.63 -16.17
C ASP A 346 6.90 -0.08 -17.50
N GLN A 347 8.19 -0.18 -17.86
CA GLN A 347 8.65 -0.91 -19.05
C GLN A 347 8.54 -2.44 -18.90
N GLU A 348 8.80 -2.98 -17.71
CA GLU A 348 8.73 -4.42 -17.43
C GLU A 348 7.28 -4.91 -17.25
N THR A 349 6.37 -4.04 -16.79
CA THR A 349 4.95 -4.36 -16.68
C THR A 349 4.28 -4.44 -18.06
N LYS A 350 3.79 -5.62 -18.44
CA LYS A 350 3.06 -5.84 -19.71
C LYS A 350 1.77 -5.02 -19.83
N TYR A 351 1.22 -4.52 -18.71
CA TYR A 351 -0.04 -3.78 -18.67
C TYR A 351 0.21 -2.36 -18.15
N GLN A 352 -0.43 -1.38 -18.78
CA GLN A 352 -0.34 0.01 -18.38
C GLN A 352 -0.99 0.20 -17.00
N ASN A 353 -0.19 0.46 -15.97
CA ASN A 353 -0.70 0.75 -14.64
C ASN A 353 -0.88 2.27 -14.47
N ALA A 354 -2.14 2.72 -14.31
CA ALA A 354 -2.45 4.14 -14.18
C ALA A 354 -1.80 4.79 -12.95
N PHE A 355 -1.79 4.08 -11.82
CA PHE A 355 -1.19 4.56 -10.58
C PHE A 355 0.34 4.71 -10.70
N LEU A 356 1.01 3.78 -11.36
CA LEU A 356 2.45 3.89 -11.63
C LEU A 356 2.77 5.14 -12.45
N ARG A 357 1.97 5.42 -13.47
CA ARG A 357 2.12 6.63 -14.28
C ARG A 357 1.86 7.90 -13.49
N GLU A 358 0.91 7.89 -12.56
CA GLU A 358 0.70 9.02 -11.64
C GLU A 358 1.92 9.24 -10.74
N LEU A 359 2.55 8.18 -10.21
CA LEU A 359 3.78 8.29 -9.42
C LEU A 359 4.95 8.85 -10.25
N ILE A 360 5.10 8.37 -11.49
CA ILE A 360 6.07 8.91 -12.44
C ILE A 360 5.79 10.40 -12.65
N GLN A 361 4.59 10.77 -13.09
CA GLN A 361 4.22 12.18 -13.33
C GLN A 361 4.45 13.07 -12.10
N MET A 362 4.17 12.55 -10.91
CA MET A 362 4.40 13.26 -9.64
C MET A 362 5.88 13.51 -9.37
N ALA A 363 6.73 12.49 -9.56
CA ALA A 363 8.18 12.64 -9.44
C ALA A 363 8.75 13.64 -10.48
N PHE A 364 8.09 13.78 -11.63
CA PHE A 364 8.46 14.73 -12.67
C PHE A 364 7.99 16.16 -12.45
N LYS A 365 6.89 16.38 -11.72
CA LYS A 365 6.22 17.69 -11.63
C LYS A 365 7.17 18.82 -11.17
N ASP A 366 8.13 18.48 -10.32
CA ASP A 366 9.05 19.43 -9.70
C ASP A 366 10.42 19.50 -10.42
N ILE A 367 10.65 18.67 -11.44
CA ILE A 367 11.91 18.68 -12.22
C ILE A 367 11.90 19.85 -13.19
N LYS A 368 12.88 20.76 -13.03
CA LYS A 368 13.10 21.88 -13.95
C LYS A 368 14.22 21.54 -14.92
N ILE A 369 13.93 21.54 -16.22
CA ILE A 369 14.95 21.45 -17.28
C ILE A 369 15.26 22.84 -17.81
N GLN A 370 16.54 23.16 -17.94
CA GLN A 370 16.97 24.47 -18.46
C GLN A 370 17.12 24.42 -19.98
N ASP A 371 17.02 25.58 -20.65
CA ASP A 371 17.08 25.65 -22.12
C ASP A 371 18.44 25.24 -22.68
N ASP A 372 19.52 25.60 -21.97
CA ASP A 372 20.89 25.22 -22.29
C ASP A 372 21.11 23.71 -22.14
N GLU A 373 20.54 23.10 -21.10
CA GLU A 373 20.58 21.64 -20.88
C GLU A 373 19.91 20.88 -22.03
N ILE A 374 18.78 21.36 -22.55
CA ILE A 374 18.09 20.75 -23.70
C ILE A 374 19.03 20.71 -24.92
N LEU A 375 19.61 21.86 -25.29
CA LEU A 375 20.50 21.93 -26.44
C LEU A 375 21.81 21.16 -26.21
N GLN A 376 22.31 21.14 -24.99
CA GLN A 376 23.46 20.35 -24.61
C GLN A 376 23.20 18.86 -24.86
N ASP A 377 22.06 18.34 -24.40
CA ASP A 377 21.68 16.92 -24.50
C ASP A 377 21.30 16.47 -25.91
N THR A 378 20.80 17.38 -26.75
CA THR A 378 20.26 17.02 -28.08
C THR A 378 21.16 17.43 -29.25
N PHE A 379 21.97 18.46 -29.06
CA PHE A 379 22.85 19.00 -30.09
C PHE A 379 24.31 18.87 -29.66
N TYR A 380 24.78 19.60 -28.65
CA TYR A 380 26.23 19.66 -28.40
C TYR A 380 26.85 18.32 -27.96
N GLN A 381 26.13 17.51 -27.18
CA GLN A 381 26.58 16.21 -26.67
C GLN A 381 25.45 15.17 -26.72
N PRO A 382 25.00 14.77 -27.93
CA PRO A 382 23.82 13.94 -28.08
C PRO A 382 24.12 12.51 -27.63
N ASN A 383 23.35 12.02 -26.67
CA ASN A 383 23.51 10.69 -26.09
C ASN A 383 22.15 10.10 -25.65
N GLU A 384 21.96 8.80 -25.87
CA GLU A 384 20.74 8.06 -25.52
C GLU A 384 20.49 7.98 -24.01
N THR A 385 21.53 8.13 -23.19
CA THR A 385 21.43 8.09 -21.73
C THR A 385 21.05 9.43 -21.11
N THR A 386 20.93 10.49 -21.92
CA THR A 386 20.55 11.82 -21.43
C THR A 386 19.09 11.84 -20.95
N PHE A 387 18.82 12.75 -20.03
CA PHE A 387 17.47 12.95 -19.52
C PHE A 387 16.54 13.40 -20.65
N THR A 388 16.98 14.36 -21.48
CA THR A 388 16.18 14.89 -22.60
C THR A 388 15.81 13.80 -23.61
N TYR A 389 16.77 12.94 -24.01
CA TYR A 389 16.48 11.83 -24.91
C TYR A 389 15.45 10.86 -24.30
N THR A 390 15.63 10.51 -23.02
CA THR A 390 14.70 9.59 -22.35
C THR A 390 13.30 10.18 -22.28
N VAL A 391 13.15 11.46 -21.98
CA VAL A 391 11.85 12.15 -21.94
C VAL A 391 11.19 12.18 -23.32
N LEU A 392 11.94 12.36 -24.40
CA LEU A 392 11.39 12.40 -25.75
C LEU A 392 10.86 11.04 -26.22
N PHE A 393 11.58 9.97 -25.93
CA PHE A 393 11.36 8.66 -26.55
C PHE A 393 10.73 7.60 -25.65
N ASN A 394 10.73 7.78 -24.33
CA ASN A 394 10.13 6.79 -23.45
C ASN A 394 8.58 6.94 -23.40
N PRO A 395 7.81 5.85 -23.60
CA PRO A 395 6.35 5.88 -23.61
C PRO A 395 5.70 6.51 -22.37
N SER A 396 6.31 6.36 -21.19
CA SER A 396 5.80 6.92 -19.93
C SER A 396 5.69 8.44 -19.97
N PHE A 397 6.44 9.12 -20.85
CA PHE A 397 6.46 10.58 -20.98
C PHE A 397 5.61 11.15 -22.09
N LYS A 398 4.97 10.30 -22.89
CA LYS A 398 4.29 10.72 -24.12
C LYS A 398 3.30 11.88 -23.91
N THR A 399 2.59 11.90 -22.77
CA THR A 399 1.56 12.89 -22.42
C THR A 399 2.02 13.94 -21.41
N THR A 400 3.32 13.98 -21.08
CA THR A 400 3.81 14.89 -20.02
C THR A 400 4.07 16.31 -20.54
N PRO A 401 3.81 17.36 -19.74
CA PRO A 401 4.08 18.74 -20.12
C PRO A 401 5.55 19.02 -20.44
N ILE A 402 6.48 18.35 -19.75
CA ILE A 402 7.92 18.52 -19.98
C ILE A 402 8.36 18.02 -21.36
N ARG A 403 7.76 16.93 -21.86
CA ARG A 403 8.03 16.45 -23.22
C ARG A 403 7.57 17.48 -24.24
N GLN A 404 6.40 18.08 -24.05
CA GLN A 404 5.91 19.15 -24.92
C GLN A 404 6.83 20.39 -24.85
N TYR A 405 7.25 20.78 -23.65
CA TYR A 405 8.21 21.88 -23.45
C TYR A 405 9.51 21.66 -24.22
N ILE A 406 10.12 20.46 -24.13
CA ILE A 406 11.34 20.12 -24.88
C ILE A 406 11.10 20.22 -26.39
N VAL A 407 9.98 19.66 -26.88
CA VAL A 407 9.62 19.74 -28.30
C VAL A 407 9.48 21.18 -28.77
N ASP A 408 8.77 22.02 -28.01
CA ASP A 408 8.55 23.43 -28.35
C ASP A 408 9.87 24.22 -28.37
N LYS A 409 10.78 23.94 -27.43
CA LYS A 409 12.09 24.58 -27.35
C LYS A 409 13.00 24.19 -28.52
N LEU A 410 13.05 22.91 -28.86
CA LEU A 410 13.84 22.43 -29.99
C LEU A 410 13.28 22.97 -31.32
N LEU A 411 11.95 23.02 -31.45
CA LEU A 411 11.31 23.62 -32.62
C LEU A 411 11.60 25.12 -32.72
N ALA A 412 11.58 25.85 -31.61
CA ALA A 412 11.96 27.27 -31.59
C ALA A 412 13.42 27.46 -32.03
N GLN A 413 14.33 26.59 -31.55
CA GLN A 413 15.73 26.62 -31.96
C GLN A 413 15.90 26.35 -33.46
N SER A 414 15.20 25.35 -34.02
CA SER A 414 15.31 25.06 -35.45
C SER A 414 14.84 26.23 -36.31
N LEU A 415 13.75 26.89 -35.92
CA LEU A 415 13.23 28.07 -36.62
C LEU A 415 14.19 29.26 -36.50
N TYR A 416 14.82 29.44 -35.34
CA TYR A 416 15.88 30.42 -35.16
C TYR A 416 17.04 30.17 -36.13
N TRP A 417 17.57 28.94 -36.19
CA TRP A 417 18.65 28.61 -37.12
C TRP A 417 18.27 28.78 -38.60
N GLU A 418 17.02 28.52 -38.98
CA GLU A 418 16.55 28.74 -40.35
C GLU A 418 16.60 30.23 -40.74
N ASP A 419 16.09 31.09 -39.85
CA ASP A 419 16.03 32.55 -40.04
C ASP A 419 17.41 33.20 -39.94
N THR A 420 18.09 33.05 -38.81
CA THR A 420 19.34 33.76 -38.53
C THR A 420 20.56 33.07 -39.13
N GLY A 421 20.54 31.74 -39.26
CA GLY A 421 21.71 30.91 -39.55
C GLY A 421 22.42 30.44 -38.27
N LEU A 422 23.38 29.53 -38.45
CA LEU A 422 24.14 28.91 -37.35
C LEU A 422 25.44 29.65 -37.05
N ARG A 423 25.93 29.52 -35.82
CA ARG A 423 27.29 29.90 -35.42
C ARG A 423 28.31 28.89 -35.95
N ALA A 424 29.56 29.33 -36.14
CA ALA A 424 30.59 28.46 -36.72
C ALA A 424 30.93 27.27 -35.81
N ASP A 425 30.89 27.45 -34.48
CA ASP A 425 31.09 26.38 -33.51
C ASP A 425 29.99 25.32 -33.56
N GLU A 426 28.73 25.70 -33.80
CA GLU A 426 27.63 24.76 -34.02
C GLU A 426 27.85 23.93 -35.30
N VAL A 427 28.29 24.57 -36.40
CA VAL A 427 28.63 23.90 -37.66
C VAL A 427 29.81 22.93 -37.46
N TRP A 428 30.86 23.36 -36.76
CA TRP A 428 32.00 22.49 -36.43
C TRP A 428 31.61 21.34 -35.51
N THR A 429 30.71 21.56 -34.57
CA THR A 429 30.21 20.52 -33.67
C THR A 429 29.52 19.42 -34.47
N TRP A 430 28.59 19.80 -35.36
CA TRP A 430 27.86 18.87 -36.23
C TRP A 430 28.78 18.04 -37.13
N THR A 431 29.81 18.67 -37.72
CA THR A 431 30.76 17.99 -38.62
C THR A 431 31.73 17.05 -37.89
N LYS A 432 31.90 17.22 -36.57
CA LYS A 432 32.78 16.40 -35.73
C LYS A 432 32.07 15.28 -34.99
N TYR A 433 30.76 15.13 -35.13
CA TYR A 433 30.04 14.04 -34.45
C TYR A 433 30.60 12.66 -34.82
N SER A 434 30.68 11.81 -33.80
CA SER A 434 30.80 10.37 -34.02
C SER A 434 29.53 9.82 -34.69
N LYS A 435 29.64 8.64 -35.31
CA LYS A 435 28.49 7.95 -35.92
C LYS A 435 27.34 7.73 -34.92
N ALA A 436 27.66 7.44 -33.66
CA ALA A 436 26.67 7.23 -32.61
C ALA A 436 25.95 8.53 -32.23
N GLN A 437 26.71 9.61 -31.99
CA GLN A 437 26.15 10.93 -31.72
C GLN A 437 25.26 11.42 -32.86
N ARG A 438 25.68 11.20 -34.11
CA ARG A 438 24.91 11.57 -35.28
C ARG A 438 23.57 10.85 -35.33
N ALA A 439 23.56 9.53 -35.12
CA ALA A 439 22.33 8.75 -35.08
C ALA A 439 21.33 9.24 -34.01
N VAL A 440 21.83 9.65 -32.83
CA VAL A 440 21.00 10.22 -31.76
C VAL A 440 20.42 11.57 -32.17
N ALA A 441 21.26 12.49 -32.66
CA ALA A 441 20.83 13.81 -33.09
C ALA A 441 19.80 13.73 -34.23
N ASP A 442 20.06 12.93 -35.27
CA ASP A 442 19.16 12.75 -36.41
C ASP A 442 17.79 12.25 -35.94
N LYS A 443 17.77 11.25 -35.04
CA LYS A 443 16.54 10.70 -34.47
C LYS A 443 15.76 11.75 -33.67
N VAL A 444 16.44 12.60 -32.89
CA VAL A 444 15.80 13.71 -32.16
C VAL A 444 15.15 14.68 -33.14
N TRP A 445 15.90 15.18 -34.12
CA TRP A 445 15.39 16.18 -35.05
C TRP A 445 14.29 15.64 -35.98
N GLU A 446 14.38 14.38 -36.41
CA GLU A 446 13.31 13.68 -37.11
C GLU A 446 12.04 13.63 -36.24
N HIS A 447 12.18 13.26 -34.97
CA HIS A 447 11.06 13.22 -34.03
C HIS A 447 10.39 14.59 -33.86
N ILE A 448 11.18 15.66 -33.71
CA ILE A 448 10.64 17.02 -33.61
C ILE A 448 9.88 17.38 -34.89
N GLY A 449 10.40 17.03 -36.07
CA GLY A 449 9.71 17.26 -37.34
C GLY A 449 8.36 16.52 -37.44
N VAL A 450 8.32 15.25 -37.01
CA VAL A 450 7.09 14.46 -36.97
C VAL A 450 6.06 15.07 -36.02
N VAL A 451 6.45 15.41 -34.79
CA VAL A 451 5.53 15.94 -33.77
C VAL A 451 5.02 17.33 -34.14
N SER A 452 5.86 18.18 -34.71
CA SER A 452 5.51 19.53 -35.14
C SER A 452 4.83 19.59 -36.51
N THR A 453 4.65 18.45 -37.18
CA THR A 453 4.15 18.35 -38.57
C THR A 453 4.94 19.22 -39.57
N LYS A 454 6.21 19.51 -39.26
CA LYS A 454 7.11 20.28 -40.11
C LYS A 454 8.22 19.40 -40.62
N LYS A 455 8.54 19.51 -41.90
CA LYS A 455 9.72 18.86 -42.47
C LYS A 455 10.95 19.68 -42.09
N LEU A 456 11.67 19.25 -41.05
CA LEU A 456 12.92 19.87 -40.64
C LEU A 456 14.06 19.29 -41.48
N GLU A 457 14.74 20.13 -42.28
CA GLU A 457 15.90 19.74 -43.09
C GLU A 457 17.20 20.22 -42.43
N ILE A 458 17.43 19.84 -41.16
CA ILE A 458 18.58 20.30 -40.35
C ILE A 458 19.92 20.01 -41.05
N ASP A 459 20.08 18.82 -41.63
CA ASP A 459 21.27 18.45 -42.40
C ASP A 459 21.58 19.43 -43.53
N LYS A 460 20.55 19.77 -44.30
CA LYS A 460 20.69 20.67 -45.44
C LYS A 460 21.00 22.08 -44.97
N LEU A 461 20.36 22.54 -43.90
CA LEU A 461 20.63 23.83 -43.30
C LEU A 461 22.11 23.93 -42.87
N ILE A 462 22.59 22.94 -42.12
CA ILE A 462 23.97 22.93 -41.62
C ILE A 462 24.98 22.78 -42.76
N ASN A 463 24.71 21.92 -43.75
CA ASN A 463 25.58 21.79 -44.92
C ASN A 463 25.66 23.10 -45.72
N THR A 464 24.54 23.80 -45.89
CA THR A 464 24.50 25.10 -46.57
C THR A 464 25.33 26.16 -45.82
N GLU A 465 25.23 26.20 -44.49
CA GLU A 465 26.06 27.11 -43.69
C GLU A 465 27.53 26.69 -43.67
N ASN A 466 27.83 25.38 -43.67
CA ASN A 466 29.19 24.90 -43.80
C ASN A 466 29.80 25.31 -45.15
N ASP A 467 29.09 25.18 -46.26
CA ASP A 467 29.60 25.59 -47.58
C ASP A 467 29.93 27.08 -47.61
N LYS A 468 29.05 27.93 -47.06
CA LYS A 468 29.30 29.37 -46.92
C LYS A 468 30.53 29.66 -46.04
N MET A 469 30.67 28.94 -44.94
CA MET A 469 31.82 29.07 -44.05
C MET A 469 33.12 28.64 -44.75
N GLN A 470 33.11 27.49 -45.44
CA GLN A 470 34.27 26.99 -46.18
C GLN A 470 34.67 27.93 -47.33
N GLU A 471 33.72 28.56 -48.01
CA GLU A 471 34.02 29.56 -49.03
C GLU A 471 34.78 30.76 -48.44
N LYS A 472 34.29 31.29 -47.31
CA LYS A 472 34.92 32.41 -46.60
C LYS A 472 36.32 32.02 -46.08
N LEU A 473 36.47 30.84 -45.49
CA LEU A 473 37.77 30.32 -45.04
C LEU A 473 38.73 30.06 -46.20
N LYS A 474 38.23 29.64 -47.37
CA LYS A 474 39.07 29.50 -48.57
C LYS A 474 39.62 30.85 -49.01
N ILE A 475 38.83 31.92 -48.92
CA ILE A 475 39.28 33.29 -49.21
C ILE A 475 40.37 33.71 -48.21
N THR A 476 40.17 33.45 -46.92
CA THR A 476 41.17 33.78 -45.88
C THR A 476 42.46 32.99 -46.00
N ASN A 477 42.47 31.83 -46.67
CA ASN A 477 43.69 31.06 -46.92
C ASN A 477 44.37 31.39 -48.26
N MET A 478 43.58 31.63 -49.31
CA MET A 478 44.06 31.85 -50.67
C MET A 478 44.71 33.24 -50.84
N ILE A 479 44.09 34.29 -50.30
CA ILE A 479 44.58 35.66 -50.47
C ILE A 479 45.94 35.88 -49.78
N PRO A 480 46.19 35.46 -48.52
CA PRO A 480 47.51 35.64 -47.91
C PRO A 480 48.61 34.94 -48.70
N SER A 481 48.34 33.75 -49.24
CA SER A 481 49.28 33.04 -50.10
C SER A 481 49.64 33.85 -51.35
N CYS A 482 48.65 34.47 -52.00
CA CYS A 482 48.89 35.34 -53.15
C CYS A 482 49.67 36.61 -52.76
N LEU A 483 49.33 37.23 -51.63
CA LEU A 483 50.03 38.40 -51.11
C LEU A 483 51.50 38.09 -50.77
N ASP A 484 51.76 36.91 -50.21
CA ASP A 484 53.12 36.45 -49.89
C ASP A 484 53.94 36.09 -51.14
N ILE A 485 53.30 35.58 -52.20
CA ILE A 485 53.98 35.10 -53.40
C ILE A 485 54.20 36.21 -54.43
N TYR A 486 53.18 37.02 -54.70
CA TYR A 486 53.17 37.99 -55.81
C TYR A 486 53.33 39.43 -55.36
N CYS A 487 53.01 39.73 -54.10
CA CYS A 487 53.00 41.09 -53.56
C CYS A 487 53.89 41.21 -52.32
N SER A 488 54.99 40.43 -52.26
CA SER A 488 55.81 40.29 -51.05
C SER A 488 56.36 41.61 -50.51
N ASN A 489 56.58 42.59 -51.39
CA ASN A 489 57.12 43.92 -51.08
C ASN A 489 56.05 45.04 -51.08
N ALA A 490 54.76 44.72 -51.16
CA ALA A 490 53.71 45.72 -51.17
C ALA A 490 53.58 46.38 -49.78
N THR A 491 53.43 47.71 -49.76
CA THR A 491 53.41 48.52 -48.52
C THR A 491 52.14 48.33 -47.70
N ASP A 492 51.04 47.92 -48.34
CA ASP A 492 49.72 47.69 -47.76
C ASP A 492 49.46 46.21 -47.40
N LYS A 493 50.45 45.33 -47.60
CA LYS A 493 50.34 43.88 -47.36
C LYS A 493 49.86 43.53 -45.94
N GLN A 494 50.39 44.20 -44.92
CA GLN A 494 50.04 43.89 -43.53
C GLN A 494 48.59 44.26 -43.22
N TYR A 495 48.13 45.41 -43.70
CA TYR A 495 46.74 45.85 -43.55
C TYR A 495 45.74 44.80 -44.06
N TYR A 496 45.99 44.21 -45.23
CA TYR A 496 45.12 43.15 -45.74
C TYR A 496 45.24 41.84 -44.97
N LYS A 497 46.42 41.49 -44.43
CA LYS A 497 46.56 40.33 -43.55
C LYS A 497 45.75 40.50 -42.27
N ASP A 498 45.76 41.70 -41.69
CA ASP A 498 44.99 42.01 -40.48
C ASP A 498 43.49 41.89 -40.76
N LEU A 499 42.99 42.44 -41.88
CA LEU A 499 41.58 42.27 -42.30
C LEU A 499 41.17 40.79 -42.47
N LEU A 500 42.04 39.96 -43.07
CA LEU A 500 41.78 38.52 -43.24
C LEU A 500 41.82 37.76 -41.91
N HIS A 501 42.67 38.20 -40.99
CA HIS A 501 42.71 37.67 -39.62
C HIS A 501 41.43 38.01 -38.86
N ASP A 502 40.92 39.25 -38.99
CA ASP A 502 39.66 39.67 -38.39
C ASP A 502 38.45 38.86 -38.89
N ILE A 503 38.40 38.54 -40.19
CA ILE A 503 37.39 37.62 -40.74
C ILE A 503 37.49 36.25 -40.07
N THR A 504 38.69 35.72 -39.92
CA THR A 504 38.92 34.41 -39.30
C THR A 504 38.49 34.41 -37.83
N ASN A 505 38.86 35.44 -37.07
CA ASN A 505 38.48 35.61 -35.67
C ASN A 505 36.98 35.85 -35.51
N SER A 506 36.31 36.44 -36.51
CA SER A 506 34.88 36.68 -36.45
C SER A 506 34.06 35.38 -36.45
N PHE A 507 34.60 34.26 -36.97
CA PHE A 507 33.96 32.95 -36.88
C PHE A 507 33.97 32.36 -35.47
N THR A 508 34.77 32.87 -34.53
CA THR A 508 34.81 32.33 -33.17
C THR A 508 33.47 32.50 -32.45
N ASP A 509 32.80 33.65 -32.64
CA ASP A 509 31.60 33.99 -31.87
C ASP A 509 30.37 34.37 -32.73
N LYS A 510 30.54 34.64 -34.04
CA LYS A 510 29.43 35.12 -34.89
C LYS A 510 28.73 34.00 -35.65
N ILE A 511 27.49 34.30 -36.01
CA ILE A 511 26.70 33.55 -36.99
C ILE A 511 27.41 33.61 -38.35
N VAL A 512 27.51 32.47 -39.04
CA VAL A 512 28.23 32.32 -40.31
C VAL A 512 27.75 33.32 -41.37
N ARG A 513 26.44 33.56 -41.46
CA ARG A 513 25.85 34.55 -42.39
C ARG A 513 26.28 35.98 -42.10
N ALA A 514 26.46 36.32 -40.83
CA ALA A 514 26.82 37.67 -40.37
C ALA A 514 28.30 38.01 -40.56
N VAL A 515 29.15 37.01 -40.85
CA VAL A 515 30.56 37.25 -41.20
C VAL A 515 30.63 37.82 -42.61
N VAL A 516 30.85 39.13 -42.75
CA VAL A 516 30.96 39.81 -44.05
C VAL A 516 32.43 39.85 -44.48
N ILE A 517 32.68 39.61 -45.76
CA ILE A 517 34.00 39.87 -46.35
C ILE A 517 34.06 41.36 -46.66
N PRO A 518 35.04 42.11 -46.13
CA PRO A 518 35.19 43.54 -46.44
C PRO A 518 35.32 43.77 -47.95
N GLU A 519 34.75 44.86 -48.47
CA GLU A 519 34.76 45.20 -49.90
C GLU A 519 36.20 45.30 -50.45
N GLU A 520 37.15 45.73 -49.61
CA GLU A 520 38.57 45.80 -49.94
C GLU A 520 39.15 44.41 -50.23
N ILE A 521 38.76 43.40 -49.45
CA ILE A 521 39.18 42.02 -49.64
C ILE A 521 38.48 41.38 -50.84
N GLU A 522 37.18 41.70 -51.02
CA GLU A 522 36.37 41.12 -52.09
C GLU A 522 36.92 41.45 -53.49
N LYS A 523 37.49 42.66 -53.68
CA LYS A 523 38.18 43.07 -54.92
C LYS A 523 39.34 42.16 -55.31
N PHE A 524 40.01 41.52 -54.35
CA PHE A 524 41.13 40.62 -54.61
C PHE A 524 40.70 39.19 -54.95
N VAL A 525 39.46 38.79 -54.62
CA VAL A 525 39.00 37.40 -54.79
C VAL A 525 39.14 36.91 -56.24
N PRO A 526 38.71 37.65 -57.29
CA PRO A 526 38.85 37.19 -58.67
C PRO A 526 40.32 37.05 -59.11
N ILE A 527 41.19 37.94 -58.63
CA ILE A 527 42.62 37.93 -58.94
C ILE A 527 43.27 36.73 -58.26
N ALA A 528 43.02 36.54 -56.96
CA ALA A 528 43.52 35.42 -56.20
C ALA A 528 43.05 34.08 -56.78
N LYS A 529 41.79 33.95 -57.21
CA LYS A 529 41.30 32.75 -57.90
C LYS A 529 42.06 32.43 -59.19
N ARG A 530 42.50 33.45 -59.95
CA ARG A 530 43.31 33.27 -61.17
C ARG A 530 44.76 32.92 -60.85
N LEU A 531 45.32 33.47 -59.78
CA LEU A 531 46.72 33.28 -59.39
C LEU A 531 46.97 32.00 -58.59
N ASP A 532 45.98 31.51 -57.83
CA ASP A 532 46.11 30.33 -56.97
C ASP A 532 46.66 29.08 -57.70
N PRO A 533 46.23 28.71 -58.91
CA PRO A 533 46.80 27.58 -59.64
C PRO A 533 48.29 27.77 -59.97
N TYR A 534 48.71 28.99 -60.30
CA TYR A 534 50.10 29.30 -60.62
C TYR A 534 50.98 29.30 -59.37
N SER A 535 50.42 29.72 -58.24
CA SER A 535 51.12 29.72 -56.95
C SER A 535 51.56 28.32 -56.51
N LYS A 536 50.85 27.28 -56.99
CA LYS A 536 51.10 25.86 -56.72
C LYS A 536 51.83 25.15 -57.87
N SER A 537 52.18 25.86 -58.94
CA SER A 537 52.86 25.27 -60.11
C SER A 537 54.36 25.15 -59.88
N ASN A 538 54.92 23.96 -60.11
CA ASN A 538 56.37 23.72 -60.05
C ASN A 538 57.15 24.66 -60.98
N VAL A 539 56.58 25.04 -62.13
CA VAL A 539 57.20 25.94 -63.09
C VAL A 539 57.37 27.34 -62.51
N TRP A 540 56.40 27.81 -61.72
CA TRP A 540 56.46 29.11 -61.07
C TRP A 540 57.45 29.12 -59.90
N HIS A 541 57.51 28.02 -59.13
CA HIS A 541 58.53 27.84 -58.10
C HIS A 541 59.95 27.88 -58.69
N LEU A 542 60.20 27.13 -59.77
CA LEU A 542 61.48 27.14 -60.48
C LEU A 542 61.84 28.54 -61.01
N PHE A 543 60.88 29.27 -61.57
CA PHE A 543 61.10 30.65 -62.03
C PHE A 543 61.47 31.60 -60.87
N ARG A 544 60.78 31.50 -59.72
CA ARG A 544 61.12 32.31 -58.54
C ARG A 544 62.49 31.99 -57.99
N GLU A 545 62.83 30.71 -57.86
CA GLU A 545 64.16 30.27 -57.40
C GLU A 545 65.27 30.85 -58.29
N GLN A 546 65.08 30.81 -59.61
CA GLN A 546 65.99 31.41 -60.58
C GLN A 546 66.10 32.93 -60.46
N GLN A 547 65.00 33.65 -60.19
CA GLN A 547 65.06 35.10 -59.95
C GLN A 547 65.75 35.47 -58.63
N SER A 548 65.55 34.69 -57.57
CA SER A 548 66.23 34.91 -56.30
C SER A 548 67.72 34.55 -56.35
N ALA A 549 68.15 33.67 -57.24
CA ALA A 549 69.55 33.36 -57.49
C ALA A 549 70.29 34.42 -58.34
N CYS A 550 69.54 35.33 -58.98
CA CYS A 550 70.07 36.46 -59.76
C CYS A 550 70.06 37.81 -59.01
N LYS A 551 69.73 37.81 -57.72
CA LYS A 551 69.97 38.92 -56.79
C LYS A 551 71.15 38.57 -55.90
#